data_AF-A0A519PPM4-F1
#
_entry.id   AF-A0A519PPM4-F1
#
_cell.length_a   1.000
_cell.length_b   1.000
_cell.length_c   1.000
_cell.angle_alpha   90.00
_cell.angle_beta   90.00
_cell.angle_gamma   90.00
#
_symmetry.space_group_name_H-M   'P 1'
#
loop_
_entity.id
_entity.type
_entity.pdbx_description
1 polymer ?
#
loop_
_entity_poly.entity_id
_entity_poly.type
_entity_poly.pdbx_seq_one_letter_code
_entity_poly.pdbx_strand_id
1 'polypeptide(L)' 'MMMTSRRQMLALAGGTILAGAMGGRARAATPLGLPAGLQLWTVKEELAKDFGGTLRALKAIGYQRVETAGLLGKTPAQFK' A
#
# COMPACT_ATOMS: atom_id res chain seq x y z
N MET A 1 36.40 3.25 15.43
CA MET A 1 35.08 2.99 14.82
C MET A 1 34.07 2.86 15.95
N MET A 2 33.20 3.85 16.14
CA MET A 2 32.30 3.89 17.30
C MET A 2 31.10 2.97 17.06
N MET A 3 31.00 1.88 17.81
CA MET A 3 29.86 0.96 17.75
C MET A 3 28.69 1.53 18.55
N THR A 4 27.69 2.07 17.87
CA THR A 4 26.41 2.40 18.49
C THR A 4 25.71 1.13 18.99
N SER A 5 25.41 1.07 20.29
CA SER A 5 24.72 -0.07 20.91
C SER A 5 23.19 0.05 20.77
N ARG A 6 22.48 -1.09 20.81
CA ARG A 6 21.00 -1.16 20.80
C ARG A 6 20.37 -0.27 21.88
N ARG A 7 21.04 -0.14 23.04
CA ARG A 7 20.62 0.71 24.16
C ARG A 7 20.72 2.20 23.83
N GLN A 8 21.78 2.62 23.16
CA GLN A 8 21.93 4.01 22.69
C GLN A 8 20.90 4.33 21.61
N MET A 9 20.56 3.38 20.74
CA MET A 9 19.49 3.53 19.74
C MET A 9 18.12 3.75 20.40
N LEU A 10 17.77 2.95 21.43
CA LEU A 10 16.51 3.11 22.17
C LEU A 10 16.46 4.42 22.97
N ALA A 11 17.58 4.84 23.56
CA ALA A 11 17.67 6.12 24.26
C ALA A 11 17.47 7.32 23.31
N LEU A 12 17.99 7.24 22.08
CA LEU A 12 17.74 8.26 21.05
C LEU A 12 16.27 8.27 20.58
N ALA A 13 15.65 7.09 20.46
CA ALA A 13 14.26 6.95 20.02
C ALA A 13 13.24 7.48 21.05
N GLY A 14 13.56 7.44 22.35
CA GLY A 14 12.68 7.94 23.41
C GLY A 14 12.55 9.48 23.48
N GLY A 15 13.49 10.23 22.89
CA GLY A 15 13.58 11.70 23.00
C GLY A 15 12.78 12.50 21.96
N THR A 16 12.18 11.86 20.94
CA THR A 16 11.63 12.57 19.76
C THR A 16 10.11 12.78 19.76
N ILE A 17 9.41 12.39 20.82
CA ILE A 17 7.93 12.38 20.82
C ILE A 17 7.31 13.80 20.74
N LEU A 18 7.98 14.85 21.23
CA LEU A 18 7.39 16.19 21.27
C LEU A 18 7.55 17.03 19.99
N ALA A 19 8.45 16.66 19.06
CA ALA A 19 8.65 17.42 17.82
C ALA A 19 7.63 17.06 16.72
N GLY A 20 6.98 15.90 16.81
CA GLY A 20 6.02 15.43 15.79
C GLY A 20 4.64 16.09 15.85
N ALA A 21 4.25 16.64 17.02
CA ALA A 21 2.90 17.18 17.24
C ALA A 21 2.70 18.59 16.65
N MET A 22 3.77 19.38 16.51
CA MET A 22 3.70 20.76 15.97
C MET A 22 4.17 20.87 14.52
N GLY A 23 4.72 19.80 13.94
CA GLY A 23 5.02 19.66 12.51
C GLY A 23 3.74 19.40 11.72
N GLY A 24 2.80 20.34 11.82
CA GLY A 24 1.52 20.35 11.15
C GLY A 24 1.67 20.28 9.64
N ARG A 25 1.71 19.06 9.15
CA ARG A 25 1.14 18.52 7.93
C ARG A 25 1.57 17.07 7.99
N ALA A 26 0.62 16.17 8.21
CA ALA A 26 0.74 14.82 7.69
C ALA A 26 1.35 15.00 6.29
N ARG A 27 2.63 14.66 6.12
CA ARG A 27 3.18 14.58 4.78
C ARG A 27 2.27 13.58 4.12
N ALA A 28 1.41 14.05 3.23
CA ALA A 28 0.47 13.20 2.54
C ALA A 28 1.28 11.98 2.12
N ALA A 29 0.89 10.80 2.59
CA ALA A 29 1.58 9.54 2.35
C ALA A 29 1.39 9.11 0.89
N THR A 30 1.60 10.08 0.00
CA THR A 30 1.27 10.13 -1.39
C THR A 30 2.37 10.95 -2.06
N PRO A 31 3.66 10.57 -1.90
CA PRO A 31 4.78 11.31 -2.48
C PRO A 31 4.68 11.45 -4.00
N LEU A 32 3.89 10.58 -4.64
CA LEU A 32 3.65 10.58 -6.08
C LEU A 32 2.34 11.27 -6.50
N GLY A 33 1.48 11.70 -5.57
CA GLY A 33 0.14 12.26 -5.89
C GLY A 33 -0.79 11.27 -6.59
N LEU A 34 -0.49 9.98 -6.47
CA LEU A 34 -1.11 8.88 -7.19
C LEU A 34 -2.14 8.16 -6.30
N PRO A 35 -3.29 7.72 -6.84
CA PRO A 35 -4.22 6.89 -6.08
C PRO A 35 -3.57 5.55 -5.71
N ALA A 36 -4.01 4.99 -4.59
CA ALA A 36 -3.56 3.68 -4.14
C ALA A 36 -3.86 2.61 -5.21
N GLY A 37 -2.83 1.83 -5.53
CA GLY A 37 -2.94 0.66 -6.40
C GLY A 37 -2.97 -0.63 -5.59
N LEU A 38 -3.53 -1.70 -6.17
CA LEU A 38 -3.48 -3.04 -5.59
C LEU A 38 -2.88 -4.04 -6.58
N GLN A 39 -1.89 -4.81 -6.14
CA GLN A 39 -1.40 -5.97 -6.88
C GLN A 39 -2.43 -7.09 -6.77
N LEU A 40 -2.98 -7.57 -7.90
CA LEU A 40 -4.11 -8.53 -7.89
C LEU A 40 -3.78 -9.89 -7.27
N TRP A 41 -2.49 -10.23 -7.10
CA TRP A 41 -2.08 -11.44 -6.38
C TRP A 41 -2.63 -11.50 -4.96
N THR A 42 -2.80 -10.35 -4.30
CA THR A 42 -3.35 -10.24 -2.94
C THR A 42 -4.76 -10.81 -2.80
N VAL A 43 -5.56 -10.81 -3.88
CA VAL A 43 -6.96 -11.28 -3.92
C VAL A 43 -7.18 -12.32 -5.03
N LYS A 44 -6.15 -13.11 -5.33
CA LYS A 44 -6.16 -14.08 -6.45
C LYS A 44 -7.24 -15.15 -6.31
N GLU A 45 -7.60 -15.51 -5.08
CA GLU A 45 -8.59 -16.56 -4.81
C GLU A 45 -10.01 -16.04 -5.06
N GLU A 46 -10.29 -14.79 -4.71
CA GLU A 46 -11.54 -14.10 -4.99
C GLU A 46 -11.71 -13.87 -6.49
N LEU A 47 -10.64 -13.47 -7.18
CA LEU A 47 -10.63 -13.30 -8.64
C LEU A 47 -10.90 -14.62 -9.38
N ALA A 48 -10.39 -15.74 -8.86
CA ALA A 48 -10.66 -17.06 -9.42
C ALA A 48 -12.14 -17.47 -9.28
N LYS A 49 -12.80 -17.03 -8.20
CA LYS A 49 -14.23 -17.31 -7.94
C LYS A 49 -15.15 -16.40 -8.76
N ASP A 50 -14.89 -15.09 -8.73
CA ASP A 50 -15.64 -14.08 -9.48
C ASP A 50 -14.74 -12.90 -9.82
N PHE A 51 -14.17 -12.94 -11.02
CA PHE A 51 -13.27 -11.91 -11.53
C PHE A 51 -13.94 -10.52 -11.57
N GLY A 52 -15.14 -10.43 -12.16
CA GLY A 52 -15.83 -9.16 -12.34
C GLY A 52 -16.37 -8.59 -11.02
N GLY A 53 -16.93 -9.46 -10.16
CA GLY A 53 -17.41 -9.07 -8.84
C GLY A 53 -16.30 -8.58 -7.93
N THR A 54 -15.15 -9.24 -7.95
CA THR A 54 -13.98 -8.83 -7.16
C THR A 54 -13.49 -7.44 -7.59
N LEU A 55 -13.36 -7.18 -8.90
CA LEU A 55 -12.95 -5.85 -9.38
C LEU A 55 -13.97 -4.75 -9.01
N ARG A 56 -15.27 -5.05 -9.07
CA ARG A 56 -16.32 -4.11 -8.61
C ARG A 56 -16.22 -3.83 -7.12
N ALA A 57 -15.96 -4.85 -6.30
CA ALA A 57 -15.79 -4.70 -4.86
C ALA A 57 -14.56 -3.85 -4.53
N LEU A 58 -13.42 -4.09 -5.20
CA LEU A 58 -12.21 -3.26 -5.06
C LEU A 58 -12.47 -1.79 -5.39
N LYS A 59 -13.21 -1.53 -6.48
CA LYS A 59 -13.62 -0.17 -6.85
C LYS A 59 -14.52 0.47 -5.78
N ALA A 60 -15.46 -0.29 -5.22
CA ALA A 60 -16.37 0.21 -4.19
C ALA A 60 -15.65 0.61 -2.89
N ILE A 61 -14.55 -0.07 -2.54
CA ILE A 61 -13.72 0.28 -1.36
C ILE A 61 -12.63 1.32 -1.65
N GLY A 62 -12.59 1.88 -2.87
CA GLY A 62 -11.75 3.03 -3.21
C GLY A 62 -10.46 2.73 -3.97
N TYR A 63 -10.19 1.50 -4.37
CA TYR A 63 -9.07 1.22 -5.27
C TYR A 63 -9.40 1.67 -6.70
N GLN A 64 -8.53 2.50 -7.27
CA GLN A 64 -8.70 3.05 -8.63
C GLN A 64 -7.80 2.37 -9.65
N ARG A 65 -6.74 1.72 -9.19
CA ARG A 65 -5.77 1.04 -10.06
C ARG A 65 -5.43 -0.32 -9.52
N VAL A 66 -5.22 -1.25 -10.43
CA VAL A 66 -4.78 -2.59 -10.14
C VAL A 66 -3.63 -2.96 -11.05
N GLU A 67 -2.69 -3.74 -10.52
CA GLU A 67 -1.63 -4.36 -11.31
C GLU A 67 -1.98 -5.84 -11.51
N THR A 68 -1.87 -6.29 -12.76
CA THR A 68 -2.25 -7.66 -13.13
C THR A 68 -1.21 -8.66 -12.63
N ALA A 69 -1.64 -9.72 -11.93
CA ALA A 69 -0.78 -10.84 -11.56
C ALA A 69 -0.74 -11.90 -12.68
N GLY A 70 -0.25 -11.48 -13.85
CA GLY A 70 -0.48 -12.21 -15.11
C GLY A 70 -1.93 -12.11 -15.58
N LEU A 71 -2.32 -12.97 -16.52
CA LEU A 71 -3.65 -12.88 -17.14
C LEU A 71 -4.75 -13.68 -16.44
N LEU A 72 -4.43 -14.51 -15.44
CA LEU A 72 -5.42 -15.33 -14.71
C LEU A 72 -6.35 -16.14 -15.65
N GLY A 73 -5.82 -16.63 -16.77
CA GLY A 73 -6.58 -17.34 -17.80
C GLY A 73 -7.55 -16.47 -18.62
N LYS A 74 -7.42 -15.14 -18.56
CA LYS A 74 -8.20 -14.16 -19.33
C LYS A 74 -7.39 -13.57 -20.48
N THR A 75 -8.07 -12.86 -21.38
CA THR A 75 -7.42 -12.06 -22.42
C THR A 75 -7.22 -10.62 -21.92
N PRO A 76 -6.24 -9.86 -22.46
CA PRO A 76 -6.06 -8.45 -22.10
C PRO A 76 -7.31 -7.60 -22.25
N ALA A 77 -8.18 -7.90 -23.22
CA ALA A 77 -9.42 -7.18 -23.44
C ALA A 77 -10.46 -7.35 -22.32
N GLN A 78 -10.32 -8.37 -21.47
CA GLN A 78 -11.21 -8.63 -20.33
C GLN A 78 -10.81 -7.84 -19.06
N PHE A 79 -9.67 -7.13 -19.08
CA PHE A 79 -9.20 -6.26 -17.99
C PHE A 79 -9.57 -4.78 -18.20
N LYS A 80 -10.61 -4.50 -18.99
CA LYS A 80 -11.09 -3.15 -19.30
C LYS A 80 -12.06 -2.60 -18.26
#